data_AF-A0A3B4C100-F1
#
_entry.id   AF-A0A3B4C100-F1
#
_cell.length_a   1.000
_cell.length_b   1.000
_cell.length_c   1.000
_cell.angle_alpha   90.00
_cell.angle_beta   90.00
_cell.angle_gamma   90.00
#
_symmetry.space_group_name_H-M   'P 1'
#
loop_
_entity.id
_entity.type
_entity.pdbx_description
1 polymer ?
#
loop_
_entity_poly.entity_id
_entity_poly.type
_entity_poly.pdbx_seq_one_letter_code
_entity_poly.pdbx_strand_id
1 'polypeptide(L)'
;MDHFCWSSCQEVVTNSTGIFKWCKNKVKYSCLLCGANCPLFWRLKNQFVRVEQYWSAVLTVASAVSLPVSSGDVQKWNFHLQCGLFHFSFALQQPLKRETILTLFSDSPEVCSIIMACCKSSFIWICSTALLIGWVLTQGPEAHWTTSETIQSCNWTCMIFTMQWPGSFCLSLEHKNICKIPENIRNWTIHGLWPEHTQGCCSCWQIYHSHLQELEPELSQLWPSLVKTKSCFGFWRDEWFKHGTCAACVESMGSPADYFRTSLKLRTLFDIDNALTNAGIKPSCNISYKHEDVHAALGPFLGDNYVLQCVKDEKEREAWVQLKIYISKNITLGCHKEEKERIQKVAKATNTSLGHPCPKNSTFFYFPIDYEHPKQPCI
;
A
#
# COMPACT_ATOMS: atom_id res chain seq x y z
N MET A 1 -39.04 -5.29 10.51
CA MET A 1 -39.19 -6.49 11.38
C MET A 1 -38.45 -7.64 10.69
N ASP A 2 -38.27 -8.77 11.39
CA ASP A 2 -37.60 -10.00 10.91
C ASP A 2 -36.07 -9.83 10.74
N HIS A 3 -35.16 -10.28 11.62
CA HIS A 3 -35.06 -11.38 12.60
C HIS A 3 -34.80 -12.80 12.04
N PHE A 4 -34.02 -13.57 12.82
CA PHE A 4 -33.41 -14.91 12.60
C PHE A 4 -32.06 -14.95 11.83
N CYS A 5 -31.00 -15.60 12.33
CA CYS A 5 -30.76 -16.13 13.68
C CYS A 5 -29.25 -16.19 14.01
N TRP A 6 -28.85 -15.77 15.22
CA TRP A 6 -27.51 -16.01 15.78
C TRP A 6 -27.60 -17.21 16.73
N SER A 7 -26.86 -18.30 16.49
CA SER A 7 -26.82 -19.43 17.42
C SER A 7 -25.54 -20.26 17.31
N SER A 8 -24.46 -19.82 17.99
CA SER A 8 -23.37 -20.67 18.56
C SER A 8 -22.28 -19.80 19.20
N CYS A 9 -22.60 -19.11 20.29
CA CYS A 9 -21.63 -18.50 21.21
C CYS A 9 -22.24 -18.56 22.61
N GLN A 10 -21.64 -19.31 23.55
CA GLN A 10 -21.95 -19.22 24.97
C GLN A 10 -21.07 -18.15 25.62
N GLU A 11 -21.62 -17.38 26.56
CA GLU A 11 -20.91 -16.36 27.33
C GLU A 11 -20.50 -16.88 28.71
N VAL A 12 -19.29 -16.51 29.16
CA VAL A 12 -18.82 -16.69 30.55
C VAL A 12 -18.01 -15.46 30.97
N VAL A 13 -18.19 -15.06 32.24
CA VAL A 13 -17.81 -13.77 32.85
C VAL A 13 -17.28 -14.05 34.27
N THR A 14 -16.15 -13.49 34.76
CA THR A 14 -15.08 -12.64 34.20
C THR A 14 -13.85 -12.73 35.11
N ASN A 15 -12.65 -12.37 34.63
CA ASN A 15 -11.79 -11.48 35.44
C ASN A 15 -10.88 -10.59 34.58
N SER A 16 -10.35 -9.52 35.19
CA SER A 16 -9.84 -8.30 34.54
C SER A 16 -8.69 -8.46 33.51
N THR A 17 -9.02 -8.73 32.24
CA THR A 17 -8.49 -8.04 31.03
C THR A 17 -9.12 -8.66 29.76
N GLY A 18 -10.15 -8.01 29.20
CA GLY A 18 -10.66 -8.29 27.85
C GLY A 18 -11.66 -9.45 27.71
N ILE A 19 -12.55 -9.34 26.72
CA ILE A 19 -13.56 -10.35 26.36
C ILE A 19 -13.05 -11.17 25.18
N PHE A 20 -13.05 -12.50 25.29
CA PHE A 20 -12.76 -13.41 24.18
C PHE A 20 -14.04 -14.07 23.64
N LYS A 21 -14.28 -13.98 22.32
CA LYS A 21 -15.23 -14.84 21.59
C LYS A 21 -14.45 -15.79 20.69
N TRP A 22 -14.76 -17.09 20.77
CA TRP A 22 -14.08 -18.13 20.01
C TRP A 22 -14.97 -18.64 18.87
N CYS A 23 -14.70 -18.18 17.64
CA CYS A 23 -15.33 -18.71 16.44
C CYS A 23 -14.34 -19.64 15.71
N LYS A 24 -14.75 -20.88 15.41
CA LYS A 24 -13.94 -21.78 14.59
C LYS A 24 -13.65 -21.14 13.22
N ASN A 25 -12.39 -21.17 12.81
CA ASN A 25 -11.87 -20.77 11.50
C ASN A 25 -11.97 -19.28 11.13
N LYS A 26 -11.22 -18.42 11.83
CA LYS A 26 -10.30 -17.39 11.27
C LYS A 26 -9.72 -16.51 12.39
N VAL A 27 -8.42 -16.60 12.65
CA VAL A 27 -7.73 -15.63 13.53
C VAL A 27 -7.34 -14.40 12.71
N LYS A 28 -7.97 -13.26 12.98
CA LYS A 28 -7.47 -11.94 12.58
C LYS A 28 -6.58 -11.43 13.70
N TYR A 29 -5.32 -11.14 13.40
CA TYR A 29 -4.46 -10.39 14.32
C TYR A 29 -4.69 -8.90 14.11
N SER A 30 -5.05 -8.18 15.18
CA SER A 30 -4.93 -6.73 15.26
C SER A 30 -3.86 -6.43 16.29
N CYS A 31 -2.75 -5.86 15.85
CA CYS A 31 -1.76 -5.28 16.76
C CYS A 31 -2.00 -3.78 16.78
N LEU A 32 -2.60 -3.28 17.86
CA LEU A 32 -2.65 -1.86 18.16
C LEU A 32 -1.31 -1.49 18.80
N LEU A 33 -0.34 -1.10 17.96
CA LEU A 33 0.81 -0.21 18.17
C LEU A 33 1.84 -0.43 17.04
N CYS A 34 2.56 0.62 16.65
CA CYS A 34 3.51 0.71 15.53
C CYS A 34 2.92 0.51 14.12
N GLY A 35 2.56 1.62 13.47
CA GLY A 35 2.53 1.70 12.01
C GLY A 35 3.93 1.98 11.45
N ALA A 36 4.47 1.08 10.63
CA ALA A 36 5.51 1.31 9.62
C ALA A 36 5.85 -0.03 8.95
N ASN A 37 5.81 -0.09 7.61
CA ASN A 37 6.19 -1.30 6.88
C ASN A 37 7.72 -1.46 6.85
N CYS A 38 8.24 -2.66 7.15
CA CYS A 38 9.67 -2.98 7.03
C CYS A 38 9.89 -4.34 6.33
N PRO A 39 10.75 -4.46 5.29
CA PRO A 39 10.83 -5.67 4.46
C PRO A 39 11.50 -6.91 5.09
N LEU A 40 11.96 -6.86 6.35
CA LEU A 40 12.71 -7.97 6.96
C LEU A 40 11.85 -9.19 7.36
N PHE A 41 10.53 -9.05 7.46
CA PHE A 41 9.68 -10.09 8.06
C PHE A 41 9.58 -11.39 7.25
N TRP A 42 10.02 -11.40 5.99
CA TRP A 42 9.98 -12.61 5.12
C TRP A 42 11.21 -13.53 5.27
N ARG A 43 12.31 -13.09 5.89
CA ARG A 43 13.51 -13.94 6.08
C ARG A 43 13.49 -14.83 7.33
N LEU A 44 12.74 -14.47 8.37
CA LEU A 44 12.73 -15.20 9.65
C LEU A 44 11.80 -16.43 9.66
N LYS A 45 10.79 -16.48 8.78
CA LYS A 45 9.80 -17.57 8.76
C LYS A 45 10.39 -18.95 8.40
N ASN A 46 11.54 -19.00 7.74
CA ASN A 46 12.21 -20.24 7.30
C ASN A 46 13.34 -20.74 8.22
N GLN A 47 13.62 -20.05 9.34
CA GLN A 47 14.58 -20.54 10.34
C GLN A 47 13.90 -21.23 11.54
N PHE A 48 12.69 -20.81 11.94
CA PHE A 48 12.01 -21.37 13.11
C PHE A 48 11.55 -22.84 12.99
N VAL A 49 11.40 -23.37 11.78
CA VAL A 49 11.01 -24.78 11.56
C VAL A 49 12.16 -25.78 11.80
N ARG A 50 13.40 -25.30 12.00
CA ARG A 50 14.60 -26.16 12.08
C ARG A 50 15.19 -26.35 13.48
N VAL A 51 14.55 -25.82 14.53
CA VAL A 51 15.08 -25.84 15.91
C VAL A 51 14.47 -26.95 16.79
N GLU A 52 13.27 -27.45 16.46
CA GLU A 52 12.58 -28.48 17.28
C GLU A 52 13.21 -29.89 17.22
N GLN A 53 14.17 -30.15 16.31
CA GLN A 53 14.75 -31.48 16.11
C GLN A 53 16.05 -31.77 16.89
N TYR A 54 16.53 -30.86 17.75
CA TYR A 54 17.87 -30.96 18.37
C TYR A 54 17.93 -31.16 19.90
N TRP A 55 16.80 -31.37 20.59
CA TRP A 55 16.75 -31.50 22.05
C TRP A 55 16.30 -32.88 22.54
N SER A 56 17.02 -33.92 22.12
CA SER A 56 16.88 -35.28 22.67
C SER A 56 18.25 -35.93 22.94
N ALA A 57 19.03 -35.31 23.85
CA ALA A 57 20.08 -35.97 24.65
C ALA A 57 20.78 -34.95 25.58
N VAL A 58 20.54 -35.02 26.89
CA VAL A 58 21.55 -35.08 27.98
C VAL A 58 20.80 -35.49 29.26
N LEU A 59 21.01 -36.71 29.73
CA LEU A 59 20.65 -37.17 31.08
C LEU A 59 21.83 -38.02 31.57
N THR A 60 22.57 -37.54 32.57
CA THR A 60 23.77 -38.21 33.06
C THR A 60 23.61 -38.56 34.55
N VAL A 61 23.60 -39.87 34.81
CA VAL A 61 23.75 -40.62 36.07
C VAL A 61 23.79 -39.82 37.39
N ALA A 62 22.84 -40.10 38.28
CA ALA A 62 22.94 -39.78 39.70
C ALA A 62 23.76 -40.83 40.46
N SER A 63 24.74 -40.40 41.25
CA SER A 63 25.61 -41.27 42.05
C SER A 63 25.28 -41.16 43.55
N ALA A 64 24.90 -42.26 44.18
CA ALA A 64 24.71 -42.33 45.63
C ALA A 64 26.00 -42.79 46.32
N VAL A 65 26.44 -42.05 47.35
CA VAL A 65 27.63 -42.41 48.17
C VAL A 65 27.19 -42.65 49.60
N SER A 66 27.46 -43.85 50.12
CA SER A 66 27.22 -44.22 51.52
C SER A 66 28.53 -44.24 52.31
N LEU A 67 28.61 -43.47 53.40
CA LEU A 67 29.70 -43.53 54.36
C LEU A 67 29.32 -44.43 55.56
N PRO A 68 30.23 -45.27 56.08
CA PRO A 68 29.95 -46.11 57.24
C PRO A 68 30.19 -45.35 58.55
N VAL A 69 29.20 -45.36 59.45
CA VAL A 69 29.37 -45.00 60.87
C VAL A 69 28.64 -46.02 61.73
N SER A 70 29.26 -46.40 62.85
CA SER A 70 28.82 -47.47 63.75
C SER A 70 27.62 -47.10 64.61
N SER A 71 26.67 -48.04 64.72
CA SER A 71 25.77 -48.27 65.88
C SER A 71 25.24 -47.05 66.67
N GLY A 72 23.99 -46.64 66.41
CA GLY A 72 23.22 -45.86 67.37
C GLY A 72 22.06 -45.08 66.78
N ASP A 73 22.32 -44.33 65.70
CA ASP A 73 21.44 -43.23 65.27
C ASP A 73 20.98 -43.28 63.80
N VAL A 74 19.94 -42.49 63.52
CA VAL A 74 19.18 -42.41 62.26
C VAL A 74 20.09 -42.25 61.03
N GLN A 75 19.94 -43.14 60.04
CA GLN A 75 20.59 -42.97 58.73
C GLN A 75 20.12 -41.68 58.05
N LYS A 76 21.04 -40.71 57.89
CA LYS A 76 20.86 -39.56 57.00
C LYS A 76 21.36 -39.91 55.60
N TRP A 77 20.51 -39.65 54.61
CA TRP A 77 20.87 -39.78 53.20
C TRP A 77 20.96 -38.40 52.56
N ASN A 78 22.15 -38.06 52.05
CA ASN A 78 22.38 -36.83 51.30
C ASN A 78 22.31 -37.14 49.80
N PHE A 79 21.46 -36.41 49.09
CA PHE A 79 21.32 -36.50 47.64
C PHE A 79 21.81 -35.21 46.99
N HIS A 80 22.60 -35.36 45.91
CA HIS A 80 23.07 -34.26 45.09
C HIS A 80 22.42 -34.34 43.71
N LEU A 81 21.81 -33.23 43.28
CA LEU A 81 21.25 -33.08 41.95
C LEU A 81 21.92 -31.88 41.25
N GLN A 82 22.45 -32.11 40.06
CA GLN A 82 23.13 -31.08 39.29
C GLN A 82 22.35 -30.75 38.01
N CYS A 83 21.85 -29.52 37.93
CA CYS A 83 21.16 -28.98 36.75
C CYS A 83 22.01 -27.84 36.15
N GLY A 84 22.82 -28.19 35.16
CA GLY A 84 23.77 -27.25 34.55
C GLY A 84 24.83 -26.78 35.56
N LEU A 85 24.90 -25.46 35.76
CA LEU A 85 25.84 -24.81 36.69
C LEU A 85 25.35 -24.76 38.15
N PHE A 86 24.12 -25.18 38.44
CA PHE A 86 23.55 -25.14 39.78
C PHE A 86 23.58 -26.51 40.45
N HIS A 87 23.96 -26.51 41.73
CA HIS A 87 24.11 -27.70 42.56
C HIS A 87 23.12 -27.66 43.72
N PHE A 88 22.27 -28.67 43.82
CA PHE A 88 21.27 -28.77 44.89
C PHE A 88 21.58 -29.98 45.79
N SER A 89 21.50 -29.77 47.10
CA SER A 89 21.79 -30.77 48.12
C SER A 89 20.61 -30.89 49.06
N PHE A 90 20.10 -32.10 49.27
CA PHE A 90 18.98 -32.38 50.18
C PHE A 90 19.31 -33.54 51.12
N ALA A 91 18.88 -33.43 52.37
CA ALA A 91 19.06 -34.47 53.39
C ALA A 91 17.69 -35.05 53.79
N LEU A 92 17.54 -36.38 53.70
CA LEU A 92 16.37 -37.10 54.19
C LEU A 92 16.65 -37.72 55.56
N GLN A 93 15.66 -37.62 56.45
CA GLN A 93 15.80 -37.97 57.87
C GLN A 93 14.57 -38.76 58.38
N GLN A 94 14.27 -39.89 57.71
CA GLN A 94 13.28 -40.89 58.16
C GLN A 94 13.73 -42.32 57.81
N PRO A 95 13.31 -43.35 58.58
CA PRO A 95 13.73 -44.73 58.37
C PRO A 95 12.93 -45.42 57.26
N LEU A 96 13.49 -45.51 56.06
CA LEU A 96 12.90 -46.25 54.93
C LEU A 96 13.66 -47.56 54.66
N LYS A 97 12.92 -48.64 54.43
CA LYS A 97 13.50 -49.94 54.07
C LYS A 97 14.01 -49.92 52.62
N ARG A 98 15.04 -50.73 52.35
CA ARG A 98 15.90 -50.68 51.14
C ARG A 98 15.17 -50.86 49.80
N GLU A 99 13.94 -51.35 49.80
CA GLU A 99 13.19 -51.73 48.59
C GLU A 99 12.23 -50.63 48.06
N THR A 100 12.13 -49.47 48.74
CA THR A 100 11.22 -48.38 48.34
C THR A 100 11.90 -47.27 47.49
N ILE A 101 13.22 -47.32 47.29
CA ILE A 101 13.97 -46.21 46.69
C ILE A 101 13.81 -46.14 45.14
N LEU A 102 13.54 -47.27 44.47
CA LEU A 102 13.42 -47.30 43.00
C LEU A 102 12.02 -46.99 42.45
N THR A 103 10.99 -46.91 43.30
CA THR A 103 9.60 -46.60 42.87
C THR A 103 9.20 -45.14 43.07
N LEU A 104 9.96 -44.35 43.85
CA LEU A 104 9.64 -42.93 44.13
C LEU A 104 9.92 -41.96 42.97
N PHE A 105 10.57 -42.41 41.88
CA PHE A 105 10.83 -41.60 40.68
C PHE A 105 10.00 -41.99 39.45
N SER A 106 9.08 -42.96 39.57
CA SER A 106 8.27 -43.46 38.45
C SER A 106 6.91 -42.74 38.34
N ASP A 107 6.15 -42.65 39.43
CA ASP A 107 4.70 -42.39 39.34
C ASP A 107 4.18 -41.31 40.32
N SER A 108 4.70 -40.08 40.23
CA SER A 108 4.00 -38.90 40.78
C SER A 108 4.01 -37.69 39.82
N PRO A 109 2.84 -37.29 39.27
CA PRO A 109 2.74 -36.13 38.38
C PRO A 109 3.12 -34.80 39.06
N GLU A 110 3.00 -34.72 40.38
CA GLU A 110 3.18 -33.51 41.18
C GLU A 110 4.66 -33.12 41.31
N VAL A 111 5.56 -34.07 41.56
CA VAL A 111 7.01 -33.81 41.67
C VAL A 111 7.58 -33.35 40.33
N CYS A 112 7.16 -33.98 39.23
CA CYS A 112 7.57 -33.59 37.88
C CYS A 112 7.04 -32.18 37.53
N SER A 113 5.82 -31.84 37.97
CA SER A 113 5.23 -30.50 37.79
C SER A 113 5.99 -29.42 38.57
N ILE A 114 6.43 -29.70 39.81
CA ILE A 114 7.20 -28.76 40.64
C ILE A 114 8.60 -28.52 40.04
N ILE A 115 9.30 -29.58 39.61
CA ILE A 115 10.62 -29.44 38.97
C ILE A 115 10.51 -28.64 37.66
N MET A 116 9.49 -28.92 36.84
CA MET A 116 9.22 -28.16 35.61
C MET A 116 8.81 -26.70 35.88
N ALA A 117 8.09 -26.42 36.96
CA ALA A 117 7.75 -25.06 37.37
C ALA A 117 8.98 -24.26 37.86
N CYS A 118 9.86 -24.88 38.66
CA CYS A 118 11.12 -24.28 39.08
C CYS A 118 12.05 -23.99 37.90
N CYS A 119 12.22 -24.94 36.97
CA CYS A 119 12.98 -24.70 35.74
C CYS A 119 12.38 -23.57 34.88
N LYS A 120 11.06 -23.52 34.69
CA LYS A 120 10.40 -22.43 33.95
C LYS A 120 10.59 -21.07 34.64
N SER A 121 10.45 -21.00 35.97
CA SER A 121 10.70 -19.78 36.74
C SER A 121 12.14 -19.29 36.55
N SER A 122 13.13 -20.15 36.79
CA SER A 122 14.55 -19.78 36.68
C SER A 122 14.94 -19.38 35.25
N PHE A 123 14.42 -20.05 34.22
CA PHE A 123 14.65 -19.64 32.82
C PHE A 123 14.03 -18.27 32.51
N ILE A 124 12.81 -17.97 32.99
CA ILE A 124 12.19 -16.66 32.79
C ILE A 124 13.05 -15.55 33.43
N TRP A 125 13.48 -15.72 34.68
CA TRP A 125 14.31 -14.71 35.35
C TRP A 125 15.70 -14.54 34.71
N ILE A 126 16.34 -15.63 34.25
CA ILE A 126 17.64 -15.57 33.57
C ILE A 126 17.51 -14.94 32.17
N CYS A 127 16.48 -15.29 31.39
CA CYS A 127 16.23 -14.65 30.09
C CYS A 127 15.85 -13.17 30.24
N SER A 128 15.04 -12.80 31.24
CA SER A 128 14.67 -11.40 31.52
C SER A 128 15.87 -10.56 31.94
N THR A 129 16.75 -11.07 32.80
CA THR A 129 17.97 -10.36 33.21
C THR A 129 19.01 -10.28 32.10
N ALA A 130 19.18 -11.34 31.30
CA ALA A 130 20.02 -11.32 30.10
C ALA A 130 19.50 -10.35 29.02
N LEU A 131 18.18 -10.25 28.84
CA LEU A 131 17.56 -9.26 27.95
C LEU A 131 17.75 -7.83 28.46
N LEU A 132 17.59 -7.58 29.76
CA LEU A 132 17.80 -6.25 30.35
C LEU A 132 19.28 -5.83 30.32
N ILE A 133 20.22 -6.72 30.64
CA ILE A 133 21.65 -6.44 30.56
C ILE A 133 22.08 -6.28 29.09
N GLY A 134 21.56 -7.09 28.18
CA GLY A 134 21.75 -6.91 26.73
C GLY A 134 21.20 -5.57 26.23
N TRP A 135 20.03 -5.14 26.71
CA TRP A 135 19.44 -3.84 26.37
C TRP A 135 20.30 -2.68 26.89
N VAL A 136 20.75 -2.74 28.15
CA VAL A 136 21.63 -1.72 28.76
C VAL A 136 23.01 -1.67 28.09
N LEU A 137 23.60 -2.80 27.71
CA LEU A 137 24.90 -2.84 27.03
C LEU A 137 24.84 -2.57 25.52
N THR A 138 23.65 -2.58 24.91
CA THR A 138 23.44 -2.17 23.50
C THR A 138 23.01 -0.70 23.36
N GLN A 139 22.68 -0.01 24.47
CA GLN A 139 22.63 1.45 24.50
C GLN A 139 24.06 2.03 24.51
N GLY A 140 24.71 1.97 23.35
CA GLY A 140 25.78 2.90 23.03
C GLY A 140 25.26 4.36 23.10
N PRO A 141 26.15 5.34 23.30
CA PRO A 141 25.75 6.74 23.47
C PRO A 141 24.89 7.17 22.29
N GLU A 142 23.69 7.65 22.62
CA GLU A 142 22.56 7.94 21.71
C GLU A 142 22.91 7.77 20.23
N ALA A 143 22.66 6.57 19.72
CA ALA A 143 22.34 6.42 18.30
C ALA A 143 21.06 7.21 18.08
N HIS A 144 21.23 8.52 17.86
CA HIS A 144 20.22 9.46 17.42
C HIS A 144 19.86 9.03 16.00
N TRP A 145 19.04 7.98 15.94
CA TRP A 145 18.18 7.71 14.82
C TRP A 145 17.30 8.94 14.70
N THR A 146 17.81 9.93 13.95
CA THR A 146 16.95 10.66 13.06
C THR A 146 16.21 9.58 12.27
N THR A 147 15.00 9.26 12.72
CA THR A 147 13.88 9.22 11.82
C THR A 147 13.82 10.59 11.15
N SER A 148 14.72 10.77 10.18
CA SER A 148 14.32 11.36 8.92
C SER A 148 13.25 10.42 8.40
N GLU A 149 12.04 10.59 8.94
CA GLU A 149 10.92 10.79 8.05
C GLU A 149 11.40 11.85 7.06
N THR A 150 11.95 11.36 5.95
CA THR A 150 11.93 12.13 4.73
C THR A 150 10.46 12.28 4.41
N ILE A 151 9.83 13.27 5.05
CA ILE A 151 8.64 13.93 4.52
C ILE A 151 9.09 14.27 3.11
N GLN A 152 8.61 13.48 2.14
CA GLN A 152 8.96 13.60 0.74
C GLN A 152 8.49 14.99 0.34
N SER A 153 9.37 16.00 0.42
CA SER A 153 8.93 17.39 0.30
C SER A 153 8.33 17.57 -1.08
N CYS A 154 7.01 17.76 -1.14
CA CYS A 154 6.32 18.04 -2.39
C CYS A 154 6.76 19.43 -2.88
N ASN A 155 7.86 19.51 -3.64
CA ASN A 155 8.42 20.79 -4.11
C ASN A 155 7.60 21.43 -5.24
N TRP A 156 6.54 20.75 -5.71
CA TRP A 156 5.52 21.23 -6.64
C TRP A 156 4.34 21.84 -5.89
N THR A 157 3.62 22.81 -6.47
CA THR A 157 2.43 23.44 -5.86
C THR A 157 1.17 23.31 -6.72
N CYS A 158 1.33 23.20 -8.04
CA CYS A 158 0.28 22.91 -9.00
C CYS A 158 0.36 21.46 -9.53
N MET A 159 -0.79 20.97 -9.99
CA MET A 159 -0.97 19.77 -10.80
C MET A 159 -1.80 20.11 -12.03
N ILE A 160 -1.66 19.30 -13.09
CA ILE A 160 -2.57 19.31 -14.23
C ILE A 160 -3.34 17.99 -14.26
N PHE A 161 -4.66 18.07 -14.14
CA PHE A 161 -5.56 16.98 -14.49
C PHE A 161 -5.89 17.06 -15.98
N THR A 162 -5.35 16.13 -16.74
CA THR A 162 -5.49 16.07 -18.20
C THR A 162 -6.54 15.03 -18.57
N MET A 163 -7.58 15.47 -19.27
CA MET A 163 -8.52 14.61 -20.00
C MET A 163 -8.25 14.69 -21.50
N GLN A 164 -8.57 13.63 -22.22
CA GLN A 164 -8.38 13.49 -23.66
C GLN A 164 -9.65 12.99 -24.35
N TRP A 165 -9.87 13.46 -25.57
CA TRP A 165 -11.00 13.05 -26.40
C TRP A 165 -10.59 11.92 -27.35
N PRO A 166 -11.21 10.72 -27.28
CA PRO A 166 -10.82 9.60 -28.11
C PRO A 166 -10.92 9.88 -29.62
N GLY A 167 -11.94 10.64 -30.06
CA GLY A 167 -12.22 10.91 -31.48
C GLY A 167 -11.19 11.81 -32.19
N SER A 168 -10.26 12.42 -31.45
CA SER A 168 -9.15 13.22 -31.98
C SER A 168 -7.78 12.81 -31.44
N PHE A 169 -7.71 12.03 -30.35
CA PHE A 169 -6.46 11.51 -29.77
C PHE A 169 -5.56 10.82 -30.80
N CYS A 170 -6.14 10.06 -31.72
CA CYS A 170 -5.37 9.31 -32.71
C CYS A 170 -4.70 10.20 -33.77
N LEU A 171 -5.12 11.47 -33.90
CA LEU A 171 -4.45 12.50 -34.70
C LEU A 171 -3.15 12.98 -34.03
N SER A 172 -3.07 12.96 -32.69
CA SER A 172 -1.86 13.33 -31.93
C SER A 172 -0.87 12.17 -31.77
N LEU A 173 -0.99 11.09 -32.55
CA LEU A 173 -0.09 9.95 -32.51
C LEU A 173 0.84 9.90 -33.72
N GLU A 174 2.15 9.83 -33.46
CA GLU A 174 3.14 9.49 -34.48
C GLU A 174 2.73 8.25 -35.30
N HIS A 175 3.07 8.22 -36.59
CA HIS A 175 2.66 7.15 -37.51
C HIS A 175 3.00 5.73 -37.04
N LYS A 176 4.07 5.56 -36.26
CA LYS A 176 4.51 4.27 -35.67
C LYS A 176 3.53 3.71 -34.63
N ASN A 177 2.72 4.57 -34.00
CA ASN A 177 1.74 4.15 -33.00
C ASN A 177 0.42 3.80 -33.67
N ILE A 178 -0.02 2.56 -33.45
CA ILE A 178 -1.33 2.08 -33.89
C ILE A 178 -2.36 2.49 -32.83
N CYS A 179 -3.29 3.37 -33.21
CA CYS A 179 -4.40 3.73 -32.33
C CYS A 179 -5.42 2.59 -32.23
N LYS A 180 -6.10 2.49 -31.10
CA LYS A 180 -7.31 1.68 -30.94
C LYS A 180 -8.21 2.32 -29.89
N ILE A 181 -9.41 2.72 -30.28
CA ILE A 181 -10.45 3.17 -29.35
C ILE A 181 -11.31 1.93 -29.00
N PRO A 182 -11.46 1.56 -27.71
CA PRO A 182 -12.37 0.47 -27.34
C PRO A 182 -13.83 0.88 -27.55
N GLU A 183 -14.66 -0.02 -28.10
CA GLU A 183 -16.06 0.23 -28.50
C GLU A 183 -16.98 0.72 -27.36
N ASN A 184 -16.63 0.40 -26.10
CA ASN A 184 -17.36 0.84 -24.91
C ASN A 184 -17.04 2.28 -24.50
N ILE A 185 -16.08 2.95 -25.14
CA ILE A 185 -15.63 4.30 -24.81
C ILE A 185 -16.33 5.32 -25.72
N ARG A 186 -17.16 6.18 -25.12
CA ARG A 186 -17.99 7.18 -25.82
C ARG A 186 -17.77 8.62 -25.36
N ASN A 187 -16.96 8.80 -24.33
CA ASN A 187 -16.87 10.04 -23.53
C ASN A 187 -15.42 10.48 -23.36
N TRP A 188 -15.23 11.66 -22.77
CA TRP A 188 -13.89 12.14 -22.38
C TRP A 188 -13.23 11.17 -21.39
N THR A 189 -11.97 10.82 -21.64
CA THR A 189 -11.19 9.90 -20.81
C THR A 189 -10.06 10.62 -20.10
N ILE A 190 -9.62 10.12 -18.95
CA ILE A 190 -8.44 10.60 -18.24
C ILE A 190 -7.20 10.23 -19.07
N HIS A 191 -6.28 11.18 -19.21
CA HIS A 191 -4.91 10.93 -19.63
C HIS A 191 -4.01 10.81 -18.39
N GLY A 192 -4.09 11.77 -17.47
CA GLY A 192 -3.40 11.67 -16.18
C GLY A 192 -3.54 12.87 -15.26
N LEU A 193 -2.96 12.72 -14.06
CA LEU A 193 -2.92 13.73 -13.00
C LEU A 193 -1.45 14.01 -12.66
N TRP A 194 -0.94 15.16 -13.09
CA TRP A 194 0.50 15.40 -13.18
C TRP A 194 0.95 16.51 -12.23
N PRO A 195 1.73 16.20 -11.17
CA PRO A 195 2.50 17.21 -10.44
C PRO A 195 3.40 18.02 -11.37
N GLU A 196 3.33 19.34 -11.30
CA GLU A 196 4.08 20.18 -12.24
C GLU A 196 5.57 20.26 -11.90
N HIS A 197 6.38 20.38 -12.95
CA HIS A 197 7.85 20.50 -12.89
C HIS A 197 8.59 19.32 -12.22
N THR A 198 7.94 18.16 -12.05
CA THR A 198 8.56 16.97 -11.47
C THR A 198 8.04 15.69 -12.12
N GLN A 199 8.90 14.68 -12.25
CA GLN A 199 8.53 13.36 -12.77
C GLN A 199 9.50 12.27 -12.28
N GLY A 200 9.03 11.03 -12.17
CA GLY A 200 9.86 9.86 -11.89
C GLY A 200 10.46 9.81 -10.48
N CYS A 201 9.79 10.40 -9.48
CA CYS A 201 10.35 10.70 -8.16
C CYS A 201 10.82 9.47 -7.35
N CYS A 202 10.28 8.27 -7.61
CA CYS A 202 10.79 7.03 -7.05
C CYS A 202 10.60 5.87 -8.02
N SER A 203 11.64 5.55 -8.80
CA SER A 203 11.72 4.32 -9.62
C SER A 203 11.64 3.04 -8.77
N CYS A 204 11.92 3.17 -7.47
CA CYS A 204 11.74 2.18 -6.43
C CYS A 204 10.27 1.73 -6.22
N TRP A 205 9.27 2.57 -6.53
CA TRP A 205 7.88 2.30 -6.16
C TRP A 205 7.10 1.61 -7.29
N GLN A 206 7.30 0.30 -7.42
CA GLN A 206 6.58 -0.52 -8.38
C GLN A 206 5.08 -0.63 -8.05
N ILE A 207 4.28 -0.83 -9.09
CA ILE A 207 2.83 -1.05 -9.02
C ILE A 207 2.48 -2.40 -9.66
N TYR A 208 1.54 -3.11 -9.03
CA TYR A 208 1.03 -4.41 -9.47
C TYR A 208 -0.50 -4.35 -9.57
N HIS A 209 -1.10 -5.26 -10.35
CA HIS A 209 -2.57 -5.37 -10.50
C HIS A 209 -3.31 -5.44 -9.15
N SER A 210 -2.75 -6.12 -8.15
CA SER A 210 -3.31 -6.22 -6.80
C SER A 210 -3.49 -4.87 -6.09
N HIS A 211 -2.78 -3.81 -6.47
CA HIS A 211 -2.98 -2.47 -5.93
C HIS A 211 -4.21 -1.77 -6.53
N LEU A 212 -4.66 -2.19 -7.72
CA LEU A 212 -5.73 -1.55 -8.47
C LEU A 212 -6.98 -2.43 -8.64
N GLN A 213 -6.97 -3.67 -8.19
CA GLN A 213 -8.01 -4.68 -8.46
C GLN A 213 -9.46 -4.19 -8.28
N GLU A 214 -9.72 -3.39 -7.24
CA GLU A 214 -11.05 -2.80 -6.97
C GLU A 214 -11.42 -1.65 -7.93
N LEU A 215 -10.41 -0.96 -8.47
CA LEU A 215 -10.53 0.20 -9.37
C LEU A 215 -10.43 -0.17 -10.85
N GLU A 216 -9.89 -1.34 -11.22
CA GLU A 216 -9.67 -1.74 -12.63
C GLU A 216 -10.92 -1.65 -13.51
N PRO A 217 -12.16 -2.00 -13.05
CA PRO A 217 -13.36 -1.84 -13.88
C PRO A 217 -13.64 -0.38 -14.25
N GLU A 218 -13.49 0.54 -13.28
CA GLU A 218 -13.74 1.97 -13.47
C GLU A 218 -12.61 2.63 -14.27
N LEU A 219 -11.35 2.30 -13.94
CA LEU A 219 -10.17 2.74 -14.71
C LEU A 219 -10.22 2.26 -16.17
N SER A 220 -10.76 1.07 -16.45
CA SER A 220 -10.90 0.58 -17.83
C SER A 220 -11.94 1.34 -18.65
N GLN A 221 -12.87 2.04 -18.00
CA GLN A 221 -13.90 2.87 -18.66
C GLN A 221 -13.48 4.34 -18.72
N LEU A 222 -12.92 4.88 -17.64
CA LEU A 222 -12.60 6.30 -17.52
C LEU A 222 -11.15 6.64 -17.85
N TRP A 223 -10.22 5.68 -17.78
CA TRP A 223 -8.78 5.85 -18.06
C TRP A 223 -8.21 4.73 -18.97
N PRO A 224 -8.86 4.34 -20.08
CA PRO A 224 -8.34 3.31 -20.98
C PRO A 224 -7.03 3.73 -21.65
N SER A 225 -6.24 2.75 -22.11
CA SER A 225 -5.23 3.04 -23.13
C SER A 225 -5.88 3.07 -24.52
N LEU A 226 -5.57 4.10 -25.30
CA LEU A 226 -6.04 4.27 -26.67
C LEU A 226 -4.97 3.85 -27.72
N VAL A 227 -3.88 3.20 -27.28
CA VAL A 227 -2.77 2.74 -28.15
C VAL A 227 -2.75 1.21 -28.15
N LYS A 228 -2.91 0.59 -29.32
CA LYS A 228 -3.07 -0.87 -29.49
C LYS A 228 -1.93 -1.70 -28.88
N THR A 229 -0.71 -1.17 -28.88
CA THR A 229 0.49 -1.83 -28.34
C THR A 229 0.68 -1.64 -26.83
N LYS A 230 -0.24 -0.95 -26.15
CA LYS A 230 -0.18 -0.60 -24.73
C LYS A 230 -1.44 -1.10 -24.02
N SER A 231 -1.29 -1.99 -23.05
CA SER A 231 -2.41 -2.39 -22.19
C SER A 231 -2.80 -1.27 -21.23
N CYS A 232 -4.05 -1.25 -20.75
CA CYS A 232 -4.52 -0.24 -19.78
C CYS A 232 -3.66 -0.25 -18.52
N PHE A 233 -3.41 -1.41 -17.90
CA PHE A 233 -2.47 -1.50 -16.77
C PHE A 233 -1.04 -1.07 -17.14
N GLY A 234 -0.58 -1.39 -18.35
CA GLY A 234 0.71 -0.92 -18.85
C GLY A 234 0.79 0.59 -18.99
N PHE A 235 -0.33 1.28 -19.25
CA PHE A 235 -0.45 2.74 -19.27
C PHE A 235 -0.53 3.31 -17.85
N TRP A 236 -1.40 2.79 -16.99
CA TRP A 236 -1.47 3.19 -15.57
C TRP A 236 -0.13 3.04 -14.85
N ARG A 237 0.64 1.98 -15.15
CA ARG A 237 1.99 1.80 -14.58
C ARG A 237 2.95 2.92 -14.98
N ASP A 238 2.89 3.39 -16.23
CA ASP A 238 3.75 4.47 -16.71
C ASP A 238 3.31 5.82 -16.11
N GLU A 239 2.00 6.08 -16.01
CA GLU A 239 1.44 7.27 -15.34
C GLU A 239 1.78 7.31 -13.85
N TRP A 240 1.67 6.16 -13.17
CA TRP A 240 2.12 6.02 -11.78
C TRP A 240 3.61 6.31 -11.64
N PHE A 241 4.46 5.65 -12.43
CA PHE A 241 5.91 5.84 -12.37
C PHE A 241 6.29 7.30 -12.62
N LYS A 242 5.78 7.91 -13.70
CA LYS A 242 6.14 9.27 -14.09
C LYS A 242 5.55 10.32 -13.15
N HIS A 243 4.30 10.19 -12.73
CA HIS A 243 3.56 11.27 -12.08
C HIS A 243 3.05 10.89 -10.69
N GLY A 244 2.45 9.70 -10.54
CA GLY A 244 1.95 9.20 -9.26
C GLY A 244 2.99 9.12 -8.14
N THR A 245 4.21 8.66 -8.44
CA THR A 245 5.31 8.62 -7.46
C THR A 245 5.74 10.00 -6.94
N CYS A 246 5.49 11.06 -7.72
CA CYS A 246 5.70 12.45 -7.30
C CYS A 246 4.49 13.04 -6.56
N ALA A 247 3.29 12.53 -6.84
CA ALA A 247 2.05 12.93 -6.17
C ALA A 247 1.92 12.32 -4.77
N ALA A 248 2.50 11.14 -4.55
CA ALA A 248 2.37 10.33 -3.34
C ALA A 248 2.99 10.90 -2.05
N CYS A 249 3.56 12.10 -2.11
CA CYS A 249 3.89 12.88 -0.92
C CYS A 249 2.68 13.62 -0.31
N VAL A 250 1.55 13.68 -1.01
CA VAL A 250 0.27 14.17 -0.49
C VAL A 250 -0.53 12.98 0.04
N GLU A 251 -1.03 13.08 1.27
CA GLU A 251 -1.74 12.01 1.98
C GLU A 251 -2.88 11.38 1.14
N SER A 252 -3.71 12.20 0.48
CA SER A 252 -4.82 11.75 -0.37
C SER A 252 -4.40 11.00 -1.64
N MET A 253 -3.10 10.90 -1.92
CA MET A 253 -2.50 10.19 -3.05
C MET A 253 -1.32 9.30 -2.60
N GLY A 254 -1.16 9.07 -1.29
CA GLY A 254 -0.01 8.39 -0.66
C GLY A 254 0.16 6.91 -0.99
N SER A 255 -0.61 6.38 -1.93
CA SER A 255 -0.47 5.04 -2.48
C SER A 255 -0.90 5.01 -3.96
N PRO A 256 -0.54 3.97 -4.72
CA PRO A 256 -1.06 3.79 -6.08
C PRO A 256 -2.59 3.83 -6.11
N ALA A 257 -3.26 3.09 -5.22
CA ALA A 257 -4.72 3.05 -5.15
C ALA A 257 -5.32 4.44 -4.91
N ASP A 258 -4.72 5.25 -4.04
CA ASP A 258 -5.26 6.56 -3.67
C ASP A 258 -5.02 7.63 -4.75
N TYR A 259 -3.89 7.57 -5.46
CA TYR A 259 -3.65 8.39 -6.66
C TYR A 259 -4.69 8.13 -7.76
N PHE A 260 -4.93 6.86 -8.09
CA PHE A 260 -5.94 6.50 -9.10
C PHE A 260 -7.36 6.83 -8.64
N ARG A 261 -7.70 6.52 -7.38
CA ARG A 261 -9.01 6.85 -6.78
C ARG A 261 -9.26 8.37 -6.73
N THR A 262 -8.25 9.18 -6.42
CA THR A 262 -8.36 10.64 -6.46
C THR A 262 -8.57 11.14 -7.89
N SER A 263 -7.87 10.57 -8.87
CA SER A 263 -8.05 10.93 -10.29
C SER A 263 -9.45 10.57 -10.82
N LEU A 264 -10.01 9.43 -10.40
CA LEU A 264 -11.39 9.03 -10.71
C LEU A 264 -12.41 10.00 -10.08
N LYS A 265 -12.23 10.38 -8.80
CA LYS A 265 -13.06 11.42 -8.16
C LYS A 265 -13.02 12.75 -8.90
N LEU A 266 -11.85 13.17 -9.37
CA LEU A 266 -11.70 14.38 -10.19
C LEU A 266 -12.43 14.27 -11.53
N ARG A 267 -12.42 13.09 -12.17
CA ARG A 267 -13.18 12.82 -13.39
C ARG A 267 -14.70 12.88 -13.19
N THR A 268 -15.19 12.51 -12.02
CA THR A 268 -16.61 12.65 -11.63
C THR A 268 -16.97 14.09 -11.27
N LEU A 269 -16.06 14.82 -10.58
CA LEU A 269 -16.28 16.21 -10.17
C LEU A 269 -16.30 17.17 -11.36
N PHE A 270 -15.40 16.96 -12.34
CA PHE A 270 -15.36 17.73 -13.57
C PHE A 270 -16.13 17.00 -14.67
N ASP A 271 -17.46 17.12 -14.61
CA ASP A 271 -18.38 16.51 -15.57
C ASP A 271 -18.47 17.31 -16.89
N ILE A 272 -17.38 17.19 -17.67
CA ILE A 272 -17.20 17.89 -18.94
C ILE A 272 -18.24 17.42 -19.99
N ASP A 273 -18.58 16.13 -20.02
CA ASP A 273 -19.50 15.58 -21.01
C ASP A 273 -20.91 16.20 -20.86
N ASN A 274 -21.43 16.30 -19.63
CA ASN A 274 -22.71 16.95 -19.40
C ASN A 274 -22.64 18.46 -19.59
N ALA A 275 -21.54 19.13 -19.19
CA ALA A 275 -21.36 20.56 -19.43
C ALA A 275 -21.41 20.93 -20.93
N LEU A 276 -20.65 20.21 -21.77
CA LEU A 276 -20.66 20.39 -23.22
C LEU A 276 -22.04 20.05 -23.82
N THR A 277 -22.63 18.92 -23.41
CA THR A 277 -23.93 18.47 -23.94
C THR A 277 -25.06 19.46 -23.63
N ASN A 278 -25.09 20.01 -22.41
CA ASN A 278 -26.08 21.01 -21.98
C ASN A 278 -25.90 22.35 -22.71
N ALA A 279 -24.67 22.72 -23.07
CA ALA A 279 -24.37 23.86 -23.93
C ALA A 279 -24.61 23.59 -25.43
N GLY A 280 -25.05 22.39 -25.81
CA GLY A 280 -25.25 22.00 -27.21
C GLY A 280 -23.97 21.67 -27.98
N ILE A 281 -22.80 21.72 -27.34
CA ILE A 281 -21.50 21.40 -27.93
C ILE A 281 -21.37 19.88 -28.03
N LYS A 282 -21.49 19.37 -29.26
CA LYS A 282 -21.51 17.93 -29.56
C LYS A 282 -20.48 17.56 -30.63
N PRO A 283 -20.01 16.30 -30.66
CA PRO A 283 -19.08 15.87 -31.69
C PRO A 283 -19.67 16.01 -33.10
N SER A 284 -18.92 16.58 -34.04
CA SER A 284 -19.37 16.85 -35.42
C SER A 284 -18.20 16.94 -36.40
N CYS A 285 -18.43 16.47 -37.65
CA CYS A 285 -17.52 16.69 -38.77
C CYS A 285 -17.74 18.02 -39.49
N ASN A 286 -18.92 18.62 -39.31
CA ASN A 286 -19.39 19.77 -40.11
C ASN A 286 -19.49 21.06 -39.29
N ILE A 287 -19.37 20.97 -37.97
CA ILE A 287 -19.45 22.10 -37.04
C ILE A 287 -18.12 22.20 -36.30
N SER A 288 -17.49 23.37 -36.41
CA SER A 288 -16.37 23.78 -35.57
C SER A 288 -16.85 24.79 -34.53
N TYR A 289 -16.19 24.81 -33.38
CA TYR A 289 -16.52 25.67 -32.25
C TYR A 289 -15.44 26.72 -32.04
N LYS A 290 -15.80 27.90 -31.54
CA LYS A 290 -14.84 28.89 -31.08
C LYS A 290 -14.42 28.60 -29.64
N HIS A 291 -13.31 29.19 -29.23
CA HIS A 291 -12.88 29.18 -27.83
C HIS A 291 -13.91 29.85 -26.89
N GLU A 292 -14.66 30.86 -27.36
CA GLU A 292 -15.69 31.53 -26.56
C GLU A 292 -16.89 30.62 -26.25
N ASP A 293 -17.33 29.79 -27.21
CA ASP A 293 -18.45 28.86 -27.03
C ASP A 293 -18.11 27.81 -25.95
N VAL A 294 -16.91 27.21 -26.02
CA VAL A 294 -16.43 26.25 -25.03
C VAL A 294 -16.19 26.93 -23.67
N HIS A 295 -15.80 28.20 -23.64
CA HIS A 295 -15.68 28.95 -22.39
C HIS A 295 -17.03 29.27 -21.75
N ALA A 296 -18.07 29.56 -22.53
CA ALA A 296 -19.43 29.71 -22.00
C ALA A 296 -19.95 28.40 -21.34
N ALA A 297 -19.55 27.23 -21.87
CA ALA A 297 -19.90 25.93 -21.32
C ALA A 297 -19.10 25.53 -20.07
N LEU A 298 -17.78 25.77 -20.06
CA LEU A 298 -16.87 25.28 -19.01
C LEU A 298 -16.51 26.32 -17.94
N GLY A 299 -16.50 27.60 -18.31
CA GLY A 299 -16.19 28.73 -17.44
C GLY A 299 -17.01 28.80 -16.14
N PRO A 300 -18.33 28.48 -16.12
CA PRO A 300 -19.14 28.55 -14.90
C PRO A 300 -18.66 27.68 -13.73
N PHE A 301 -17.90 26.61 -13.98
CA PHE A 301 -17.36 25.73 -12.94
C PHE A 301 -15.84 25.55 -12.98
N LEU A 302 -15.16 25.87 -14.10
CA LEU A 302 -13.69 25.85 -14.18
C LEU A 302 -13.05 27.25 -14.08
N GLY A 303 -13.78 28.34 -14.32
CA GLY A 303 -13.20 29.67 -14.52
C GLY A 303 -12.08 29.66 -15.58
N ASP A 304 -11.02 30.42 -15.37
CA ASP A 304 -9.80 30.39 -16.21
C ASP A 304 -8.77 29.34 -15.75
N ASN A 305 -9.22 28.25 -15.11
CA ASN A 305 -8.33 27.21 -14.58
C ASN A 305 -8.10 26.06 -15.55
N TYR A 306 -8.22 26.28 -16.87
CA TYR A 306 -8.00 25.23 -17.86
C TYR A 306 -7.33 25.72 -19.16
N VAL A 307 -6.83 24.76 -19.95
CA VAL A 307 -6.30 24.95 -21.31
C VAL A 307 -6.93 23.92 -22.24
N LEU A 308 -7.42 24.39 -23.38
CA LEU A 308 -7.79 23.56 -24.53
C LEU A 308 -6.55 23.30 -25.37
N GLN A 309 -6.21 22.05 -25.62
CA GLN A 309 -5.10 21.66 -26.50
C GLN A 309 -5.66 21.02 -27.78
N CYS A 310 -5.21 21.54 -28.92
CA CYS A 310 -5.54 21.08 -30.25
C CYS A 310 -4.33 20.43 -30.93
N VAL A 311 -4.61 19.68 -31.99
CA VAL A 311 -3.67 19.25 -33.02
C VAL A 311 -4.23 19.61 -34.39
N LYS A 312 -3.39 19.62 -35.42
CA LYS A 312 -3.85 19.66 -36.81
C LYS A 312 -4.00 18.26 -37.37
N ASP A 313 -5.04 18.05 -38.17
CA ASP A 313 -5.16 16.85 -39.00
C ASP A 313 -4.42 17.01 -40.35
N GLU A 314 -4.47 15.97 -41.19
CA GLU A 314 -3.83 15.95 -42.53
C GLU A 314 -4.37 17.03 -43.48
N LYS A 315 -5.49 17.69 -43.14
CA LYS A 315 -6.11 18.79 -43.90
C LYS A 315 -5.87 20.16 -43.23
N GLU A 316 -4.90 20.25 -42.31
CA GLU A 316 -4.57 21.45 -41.52
C GLU A 316 -5.75 21.95 -40.63
N ARG A 317 -6.78 21.13 -40.38
CA ARG A 317 -7.90 21.50 -39.51
C ARG A 317 -7.50 21.34 -38.05
N GLU A 318 -7.75 22.38 -37.27
CA GLU A 318 -7.57 22.38 -35.82
C GLU A 318 -8.60 21.45 -35.15
N ALA A 319 -8.15 20.47 -34.38
CA ALA A 319 -8.97 19.46 -33.72
C ALA A 319 -8.66 19.40 -32.22
N TRP A 320 -9.67 19.62 -31.37
CA TRP A 320 -9.52 19.61 -29.92
C TRP A 320 -9.27 18.19 -29.40
N VAL A 321 -8.12 17.98 -28.75
CA VAL A 321 -7.64 16.66 -28.32
C VAL A 321 -7.54 16.49 -26.81
N GLN A 322 -7.19 17.55 -26.07
CA GLN A 322 -7.08 17.49 -24.61
C GLN A 322 -7.66 18.71 -23.91
N LEU A 323 -8.20 18.46 -22.72
CA LEU A 323 -8.59 19.47 -21.74
C LEU A 323 -7.68 19.31 -20.52
N LYS A 324 -6.91 20.35 -20.22
CA LYS A 324 -5.95 20.38 -19.11
C LYS A 324 -6.49 21.31 -18.03
N ILE A 325 -6.84 20.78 -16.87
CA ILE A 325 -7.38 21.53 -15.74
C ILE A 325 -6.27 21.71 -14.70
N TYR A 326 -6.01 22.96 -14.31
CA TYR A 326 -5.09 23.30 -13.24
C TYR A 326 -5.72 23.05 -11.87
N ILE A 327 -5.04 22.27 -11.03
CA ILE A 327 -5.48 21.92 -9.69
C ILE A 327 -4.31 22.13 -8.73
N SER A 328 -4.55 22.84 -7.64
CA SER A 328 -3.62 22.99 -6.53
C SER A 328 -3.25 21.64 -5.87
N LYS A 329 -2.14 21.64 -5.11
CA LYS A 329 -1.73 20.50 -4.27
C LYS A 329 -2.81 19.96 -3.33
N ASN A 330 -3.67 20.81 -2.76
CA ASN A 330 -4.76 20.39 -1.88
C ASN A 330 -6.04 19.99 -2.66
N ILE A 331 -5.91 19.65 -3.95
CA ILE A 331 -6.98 19.14 -4.81
C ILE A 331 -8.13 20.16 -4.98
N THR A 332 -7.84 21.45 -4.84
CA THR A 332 -8.77 22.55 -5.17
C THR A 332 -8.53 23.10 -6.57
N LEU A 333 -9.60 23.55 -7.21
CA LEU A 333 -9.56 24.09 -8.57
C LEU A 333 -8.65 25.34 -8.63
N GLY A 334 -7.70 25.32 -9.57
CA GLY A 334 -6.81 26.43 -9.83
C GLY A 334 -5.46 26.36 -9.14
N CYS A 335 -4.52 27.13 -9.68
CA CYS A 335 -3.15 27.31 -9.18
C CYS A 335 -2.80 28.81 -9.22
N HIS A 336 -1.71 29.20 -8.54
CA HIS A 336 -1.22 30.57 -8.57
C HIS A 336 -0.94 31.04 -10.02
N LYS A 337 -1.25 32.31 -10.30
CA LYS A 337 -1.19 32.89 -11.65
C LYS A 337 0.21 32.77 -12.27
N GLU A 338 1.24 33.08 -11.50
CA GLU A 338 2.65 32.98 -11.91
C GLU A 338 3.05 31.55 -12.31
N GLU A 339 2.53 30.55 -11.59
CA GLU A 339 2.77 29.14 -11.90
C GLU A 339 2.10 28.75 -13.22
N LYS A 340 0.83 29.13 -13.44
CA LYS A 340 0.14 28.94 -14.72
C LYS A 340 0.88 29.60 -15.89
N GLU A 341 1.33 30.84 -15.72
CA GLU A 341 2.09 31.57 -16.74
C GLU A 341 3.43 30.89 -17.04
N ARG A 342 4.13 30.37 -16.02
CA ARG A 342 5.35 29.57 -16.19
C ARG A 342 5.07 28.29 -16.96
N ILE A 343 4.01 27.56 -16.62
CA ILE A 343 3.60 26.32 -17.31
C ILE A 343 3.32 26.60 -18.80
N GLN A 344 2.51 27.62 -19.09
CA GLN A 344 2.18 28.01 -20.47
C GLN A 344 3.43 28.45 -21.25
N LYS A 345 4.36 29.15 -20.62
CA LYS A 345 5.65 29.55 -21.22
C LYS A 345 6.54 28.34 -21.52
N VAL A 346 6.62 27.36 -20.61
CA VAL A 346 7.37 26.12 -20.83
C VAL A 346 6.74 25.31 -21.96
N ALA A 347 5.43 25.09 -21.94
CA ALA A 347 4.71 24.34 -22.98
C ALA A 347 4.90 24.96 -24.39
N LYS A 348 4.93 26.30 -24.48
CA LYS A 348 5.22 27.03 -25.73
C LYS A 348 6.69 26.94 -26.18
N ALA A 349 7.62 26.79 -25.23
CA ALA A 349 9.06 26.63 -25.54
C ALA A 349 9.40 25.19 -25.96
N THR A 350 8.75 24.19 -25.37
CA THR A 350 8.91 22.77 -25.70
C THR A 350 8.11 22.36 -26.94
N ASN A 351 8.27 23.11 -28.05
CA ASN A 351 7.65 22.84 -29.34
C ASN A 351 7.94 21.41 -29.80
N THR A 352 7.02 20.52 -29.48
CA THR A 352 7.04 19.08 -29.78
C THR A 352 5.77 18.78 -30.56
N SER A 353 5.89 17.97 -31.60
CA SER A 353 4.98 17.95 -32.75
C SER A 353 3.60 17.31 -32.52
N LEU A 354 3.11 17.26 -31.28
CA LEU A 354 1.94 16.46 -30.88
C LEU A 354 0.81 17.28 -30.21
N GLY A 355 0.94 18.61 -30.13
CA GLY A 355 -0.19 19.50 -29.79
C GLY A 355 0.20 20.89 -29.30
N HIS A 356 -0.74 21.82 -29.45
CA HIS A 356 -0.60 23.25 -29.12
C HIS A 356 -1.90 23.79 -28.49
N PRO A 357 -1.91 24.96 -27.83
CA PRO A 357 -3.15 25.56 -27.35
C PRO A 357 -4.12 25.82 -28.51
N CYS A 358 -5.39 25.43 -28.36
CA CYS A 358 -6.41 25.67 -29.37
C CYS A 358 -6.51 27.17 -29.72
N PRO A 359 -6.77 27.52 -30.99
CA PRO A 359 -6.78 28.91 -31.42
C PRO A 359 -7.86 29.73 -30.70
N LYS A 360 -7.52 30.96 -30.31
CA LYS A 360 -8.47 31.91 -29.71
C LYS A 360 -9.24 32.72 -30.75
N ASN A 361 -8.65 32.94 -31.93
CA ASN A 361 -9.18 33.84 -32.97
C ASN A 361 -9.78 33.09 -34.18
N SER A 362 -9.88 31.76 -34.10
CA SER A 362 -10.51 30.92 -35.12
C SER A 362 -11.21 29.74 -34.44
N THR A 363 -11.87 28.89 -35.23
CA THR A 363 -12.59 27.72 -34.74
C THR A 363 -11.74 26.45 -34.77
N PHE A 364 -12.07 25.49 -33.92
CA PHE A 364 -11.53 24.13 -33.93
C PHE A 364 -12.67 23.09 -33.92
N PHE A 365 -12.40 21.90 -34.42
CA PHE A 365 -13.36 20.80 -34.45
C PHE A 365 -13.34 20.00 -33.16
N TYR A 366 -14.53 19.55 -32.76
CA TYR A 366 -14.73 18.48 -31.79
C TYR A 366 -15.25 17.29 -32.60
N PHE A 367 -14.36 16.42 -33.09
CA PHE A 367 -14.74 15.34 -34.02
C PHE A 367 -15.49 14.19 -33.32
N PRO A 368 -16.41 13.49 -34.02
CA PRO A 368 -16.98 12.23 -33.52
C PRO A 368 -15.92 11.15 -33.31
N ILE A 369 -16.27 10.12 -32.54
CA ILE A 369 -15.45 8.91 -32.42
C ILE A 369 -15.75 8.01 -33.61
N ASP A 370 -14.73 7.76 -34.43
CA ASP A 370 -14.72 6.69 -35.42
C ASP A 370 -13.88 5.51 -34.87
N TYR A 371 -14.50 4.34 -34.73
CA TYR A 371 -13.83 3.14 -34.22
C TYR A 371 -13.09 2.36 -35.31
N GLU A 372 -13.45 2.54 -36.58
CA GLU A 372 -12.87 1.87 -37.75
C GLU A 372 -11.68 2.66 -38.30
N HIS A 373 -11.85 3.97 -38.49
CA HIS A 373 -10.87 4.90 -39.06
C HIS A 373 -10.47 6.01 -38.08
N PRO A 374 -10.00 5.68 -36.85
CA PRO A 374 -9.80 6.68 -35.80
C PRO A 374 -8.74 7.75 -36.11
N LYS A 375 -7.84 7.53 -37.09
CA LYS A 375 -6.90 8.56 -37.58
C LYS A 375 -7.51 9.51 -38.62
N GLN A 376 -8.71 9.23 -39.12
CA GLN A 376 -9.43 10.03 -40.11
C GLN A 376 -10.92 10.08 -39.76
N PRO A 377 -11.32 10.61 -38.58
CA PRO A 377 -12.70 10.54 -38.07
C PRO A 377 -13.73 11.32 -38.90
N CYS A 378 -13.26 12.15 -39.84
CA CYS A 378 -14.06 13.00 -40.71
C CYS A 378 -13.37 13.15 -42.07
N ILE A 379 -13.44 12.09 -42.89
CA ILE A 379 -12.96 12.02 -44.28
C ILE A 379 -13.64 13.06 -45.16
#